data_AF-A0A519LBQ5-F1
#
_entry.id   AF-A0A519LBQ5-F1
#
_cell.length_a   1.000
_cell.length_b   1.000
_cell.length_c   1.000
_cell.angle_alpha   90.00
_cell.angle_beta   90.00
_cell.angle_gamma   90.00
#
_symmetry.space_group_name_H-M   'P 1'
#
loop_
_entity.id
_entity.type
_entity.pdbx_description
1 polymer ?
#
loop_
_entity_poly.entity_id
_entity_poly.type
_entity_poly.pdbx_seq_one_letter_code
_entity_poly.pdbx_strand_id
1 'polypeptide(L)' 'MAKAPAAKTDSKKIPNTPTASKEDLLRFYREMVLIRRFEERAGQLYGMGLIGGFCHLYIGQEAVAVGVQESVKQG' A
#
# COMPACT_ATOMS: atom_id res chain seq x y z
N MET A 1 34.30 12.27 -19.38
CA MET A 1 33.70 10.96 -19.03
C MET A 1 32.40 10.81 -19.81
N ALA A 2 32.35 9.91 -20.79
CA ALA A 2 31.17 9.74 -21.64
C ALA A 2 30.06 8.94 -20.90
N LYS A 3 28.82 9.45 -20.97
CA LYS A 3 27.63 8.80 -20.41
C LYS A 3 27.28 7.57 -21.26
N ALA A 4 27.26 6.38 -20.66
CA ALA A 4 26.83 5.16 -21.32
C ALA A 4 25.35 5.26 -21.76
N PRO A 5 24.98 4.76 -22.95
CA PRO A 5 23.60 4.78 -23.41
C PRO A 5 22.78 3.79 -22.57
N ALA A 6 21.65 4.25 -22.02
CA ALA A 6 20.70 3.39 -21.34
C ALA A 6 20.10 2.40 -22.35
N ALA A 7 20.32 1.11 -22.14
CA ALA A 7 19.70 0.05 -22.93
C ALA A 7 18.18 0.11 -22.74
N LYS A 8 17.44 0.33 -23.82
CA LYS A 8 15.98 0.22 -23.83
C LYS A 8 15.63 -1.26 -23.86
N THR A 9 15.31 -1.82 -22.71
CA THR A 9 14.74 -3.17 -22.63
C THR A 9 13.26 -3.09 -23.00
N ASP A 10 12.91 -3.56 -24.21
CA ASP A 10 11.53 -3.69 -24.65
C ASP A 10 10.79 -4.66 -23.71
N SER A 11 10.07 -4.09 -22.75
CA SER A 11 9.33 -4.84 -21.75
C SER A 11 8.04 -5.32 -22.38
N LYS A 12 7.99 -6.61 -22.75
CA LYS A 12 6.82 -7.28 -23.30
C LYS A 12 5.63 -7.09 -22.31
N LYS A 13 4.59 -6.35 -22.71
CA LYS A 13 3.40 -6.12 -21.86
C LYS A 13 2.76 -7.45 -21.49
N ILE A 14 2.63 -7.71 -20.19
CA ILE A 14 1.92 -8.88 -19.67
C ILE A 14 0.41 -8.65 -19.89
N PRO A 15 -0.31 -9.58 -20.54
CA PRO A 15 -1.76 -9.46 -20.72
C PRO A 15 -2.47 -9.41 -19.36
N ASN A 16 -3.50 -8.58 -19.23
CA ASN A 16 -4.25 -8.30 -17.99
C ASN A 16 -3.46 -7.65 -16.84
N THR A 17 -2.41 -6.88 -17.13
CA THR A 17 -1.78 -6.03 -16.10
C THR A 17 -2.78 -4.93 -15.68
N PRO A 18 -3.18 -4.83 -14.41
CA PRO A 18 -3.99 -3.73 -13.92
C PRO A 18 -3.24 -2.41 -14.13
N THR A 19 -3.89 -1.43 -14.76
CA THR A 19 -3.32 -0.11 -14.96
C THR A 19 -3.97 0.88 -14.01
N ALA A 20 -3.17 1.55 -13.18
CA ALA A 20 -3.62 2.59 -12.28
C ALA A 20 -3.18 3.97 -12.81
N SER A 21 -4.05 4.98 -12.70
CA SER A 21 -3.67 6.36 -13.00
C SER A 21 -2.72 6.90 -11.93
N LYS A 22 -2.10 8.06 -12.19
CA LYS A 22 -1.27 8.74 -11.18
C LYS A 22 -2.11 9.10 -9.95
N GLU A 23 -3.34 9.52 -10.17
CA GLU A 23 -4.31 9.90 -9.16
C GLU A 23 -4.69 8.69 -8.28
N ASP A 24 -4.87 7.53 -8.89
CA ASP A 24 -5.12 6.26 -8.18
C ASP A 24 -3.90 5.88 -7.32
N LEU A 25 -2.69 5.93 -7.88
CA LEU A 25 -1.47 5.61 -7.13
C LEU A 25 -1.27 6.54 -5.92
N LEU A 26 -1.58 7.83 -6.07
CA LEU A 26 -1.54 8.78 -4.96
C LEU A 26 -2.63 8.52 -3.92
N ARG A 27 -3.82 8.05 -4.34
CA ARG A 27 -4.88 7.61 -3.42
C ARG A 27 -4.43 6.39 -2.63
N PHE A 28 -3.95 5.34 -3.30
CA PHE A 28 -3.51 4.10 -2.66
C PHE A 28 -2.40 4.35 -1.65
N TYR A 29 -1.43 5.21 -2.02
CA TYR A 29 -0.35 5.61 -1.11
C TYR A 29 -0.89 6.28 0.16
N ARG A 30 -1.83 7.23 0.02
CA ARG A 30 -2.42 7.93 1.17
C ARG A 30 -3.18 6.96 2.09
N GLU A 31 -3.93 6.03 1.51
CA GLU A 31 -4.66 5.01 2.28
C GLU A 31 -3.71 4.07 3.02
N MET A 32 -2.67 3.56 2.36
CA MET A 32 -1.67 2.72 3.04
C MET A 32 -0.96 3.46 4.17
N VAL A 33 -0.60 4.73 3.98
CA VAL A 33 0.02 5.56 5.03
C VAL A 33 -0.96 5.80 6.18
N LEU A 34 -2.23 6.03 5.88
CA LEU A 34 -3.26 6.19 6.91
C LEU A 34 -3.39 4.93 7.78
N ILE A 35 -3.50 3.75 7.16
CA ILE A 35 -3.54 2.46 7.86
C ILE A 35 -2.29 2.32 8.74
N ARG A 36 -1.09 2.54 8.18
CA ARG A 36 0.17 2.47 8.94
C ARG A 36 0.14 3.37 10.18
N ARG A 37 -0.23 4.64 10.03
CA ARG A 37 -0.24 5.60 11.14
C ARG A 37 -1.27 5.26 12.21
N PHE A 38 -2.43 4.77 11.79
CA PHE A 38 -3.45 4.28 12.70
C PHE A 38 -2.92 3.11 13.53
N GLU A 39 -2.35 2.11 12.86
CA GLU A 39 -1.80 0.90 13.48
C GLU A 39 -0.62 1.21 14.42
N GLU A 40 0.29 2.09 14.02
CA GLU A 40 1.39 2.56 14.87
C GLU A 40 0.84 3.21 16.16
N ARG A 41 -0.20 4.03 16.04
CA ARG A 41 -0.83 4.68 17.20
C ARG A 41 -1.59 3.68 18.07
N ALA A 42 -2.29 2.72 17.47
CA ALA A 42 -2.95 1.64 18.19
C ALA A 42 -1.93 0.81 18.98
N GLY A 43 -0.81 0.43 18.36
CA GLY A 43 0.29 -0.28 19.03
C GLY A 43 0.90 0.51 20.19
N GLN A 44 1.07 1.84 20.05
CA GLN A 44 1.52 2.70 21.15
C GLN A 44 0.53 2.70 22.32
N LEU A 45 -0.75 2.93 22.04
CA LEU A 45 -1.79 2.98 23.07
C LEU A 45 -1.98 1.62 23.75
N TYR A 46 -1.82 0.53 23.01
CA TYR A 46 -1.79 -0.83 23.56
C TYR A 46 -0.60 -1.03 24.50
N GLY A 47 0.61 -0.62 24.10
CA GLY A 47 1.80 -0.67 24.96
C GLY A 47 1.69 0.19 26.23
N MET A 48 0.87 1.25 26.19
CA MET A 48 0.54 2.08 27.36
C MET A 48 -0.59 1.49 28.23
N GLY A 49 -1.20 0.37 27.83
CA GLY A 49 -2.33 -0.25 28.55
C GLY A 49 -3.66 0.49 28.38
N LEU A 50 -3.77 1.42 27.43
CA LEU A 50 -5.00 2.19 27.16
C LEU A 50 -5.98 1.43 26.24
N ILE A 51 -5.53 0.34 25.63
CA ILE A 51 -6.36 -0.60 24.86
C ILE A 51 -6.31 -1.95 25.58
N GLY A 52 -7.47 -2.44 26.02
CA GLY A 52 -7.60 -3.73 26.70
C GLY A 52 -7.76 -4.92 25.75
N GLY A 53 -7.44 -6.13 26.22
CA GLY A 53 -7.59 -7.36 25.45
C GLY A 53 -6.44 -7.62 24.47
N PHE A 54 -6.77 -8.06 23.27
CA PHE A 54 -5.79 -8.36 22.21
C PHE A 54 -5.79 -7.26 21.15
N CYS A 55 -4.59 -6.85 20.72
CA CYS A 55 -4.40 -5.89 19.64
C CYS A 55 -3.60 -6.54 18.50
N HIS A 56 -4.29 -6.88 17.41
CA HIS A 56 -3.66 -7.46 16.22
C HIS A 56 -3.36 -6.33 15.25
N LEU A 57 -2.08 -6.13 14.94
CA LEU A 57 -1.67 -5.04 14.06
C LEU A 57 -1.51 -5.54 12.62
N TYR A 58 -2.00 -4.76 11.66
CA TYR A 58 -1.90 -5.04 10.22
C TYR A 58 -0.69 -4.39 9.53
N ILE A 59 0.29 -3.94 10.34
CA ILE A 59 1.52 -3.29 9.86
C ILE A 59 2.25 -4.20 8.86
N GLY A 60 2.51 -3.67 7.67
CA GLY A 60 3.23 -4.37 6.60
C GLY A 60 2.31 -5.13 5.64
N GLN A 61 0.99 -5.14 5.87
CA GLN A 61 0.00 -5.79 5.01
C GLN A 61 -0.93 -4.79 4.32
N GLU A 62 -0.64 -3.48 4.39
CA GLU A 62 -1.56 -2.42 3.95
C GLU A 62 -1.93 -2.52 2.46
N ALA A 63 -0.98 -2.97 1.62
CA ALA A 63 -1.22 -3.15 0.19
C ALA A 63 -2.29 -4.22 -0.11
N VAL A 64 -2.46 -5.22 0.77
CA VAL A 64 -3.49 -6.25 0.64
C VAL A 64 -4.87 -5.63 0.84
N ALA A 65 -5.05 -4.87 1.92
CA ALA A 65 -6.32 -4.21 2.23
C ALA A 65 -6.73 -3.22 1.13
N VAL A 66 -5.81 -2.32 0.74
CA VAL A 66 -6.06 -1.31 -0.30
C VAL A 66 -6.30 -1.95 -1.67
N GLY A 67 -5.47 -2.92 -2.06
CA GLY A 67 -5.61 -3.59 -3.36
C GLY A 67 -6.91 -4.38 -3.50
N VAL A 68 -7.36 -5.05 -2.43
CA VAL A 68 -8.64 -5.76 -2.42
C VAL A 68 -9.81 -4.77 -2.51
N GLN A 69 -9.79 -3.69 -1.73
CA GLN A 69 -10.84 -2.66 -1.78
C GLN A 69 -11.04 -2.10 -3.19
N GLU A 70 -9.94 -1.80 -3.89
CA GLU A 70 -9.97 -1.24 -5.25
C GLU A 70 -10.37 -2.28 -6.32
N SER A 71 -10.28 -3.57 -6.01
CA SER A 71 -10.64 -4.66 -6.94
C SER A 71 -12.08 -5.15 -6.78
N VAL A 72 -12.74 -4.81 -5.67
CA VAL A 72 -14.10 -5.27 -5.36
C VAL A 72 -15.13 -4.29 -5.95
N LYS A 73 -16.19 -4.82 -6.56
CA LYS A 73 -17.35 -4.01 -6.97
C LYS A 73 -18.14 -3.62 -5.72
N GLN A 74 -18.45 -2.34 -5.58
CA GLN A 74 -19.39 -1.90 -4.56
C GLN A 74 -20.78 -2.45 -4.90
N GLY A 75 -21.44 -3.03 -3.89
CA GLY A 75 -22.77 -3.62 -3.99
C GLY A 75 -23.89 -2.60 -3.88
#